data_AF-B7G746-F1
#
_entry.id   AF-B7G746-F1
#
_cell.length_a   1.000
_cell.length_b   1.000
_cell.length_c   1.000
_cell.angle_alpha   90.00
_cell.angle_beta   90.00
_cell.angle_gamma   90.00
#
_symmetry.space_group_name_H-M   'P 1'
#
loop_
_entity.id
_entity.type
_entity.pdbx_description
1 polymer ?
#
loop_
_entity_poly.entity_id
_entity_poly.type
_entity_poly.pdbx_seq_one_letter_code
_entity_poly.pdbx_strand_id
1 'polypeptide(L)'
;MADATRSPRQSLGNRHTPSKLGTRAFVSHSGYIRSCPSVGTVHKCMHVIQYIISMPESTSSNPKPDASNGNVEELEAQAVDQAKISADAAFRPPTSVWNATSPEALLQSVDGPNLHSYEAKASTYVGRSVPVAAGGNLVVPIQVSTPGSVVEYAVELQAHDVSFEITAEREEGVTVVKEEARFAAEESPVTQKFLVGTVPCLLSFHFDNSFSWMREKVLSYKITVTPPSKESLAAGRRRRAQACLKAVREDHATATERLKAASSQKTKLDAKVQALAKQLAETQKAAQVATKEETWLQTRQTLRAEQEKLLESRLKNGWKDEVSDSGNK
;
A
#
# COMPACT_ATOMS: atom_id res chain seq x y z
N MET A 1 46.46 1.81 -37.17
CA MET A 1 46.08 3.10 -37.78
C MET A 1 45.65 2.81 -39.20
N ALA A 2 44.37 3.07 -39.52
CA ALA A 2 43.77 3.32 -40.84
C ALA A 2 43.96 2.21 -41.94
N ASP A 3 43.05 1.91 -42.87
CA ASP A 3 41.77 2.52 -43.19
C ASP A 3 40.89 1.58 -44.06
N ALA A 4 39.59 1.83 -43.95
CA ALA A 4 38.47 1.58 -44.86
C ALA A 4 38.56 0.54 -46.02
N THR A 5 37.71 -0.49 -45.93
CA THR A 5 37.06 -1.11 -47.10
C THR A 5 35.55 -0.81 -47.08
N ARG A 6 35.13 0.00 -48.05
CA ARG A 6 33.75 0.44 -48.29
C ARG A 6 33.18 -0.37 -49.46
N SER A 7 32.11 -1.12 -49.23
CA SER A 7 31.32 -1.78 -50.29
C SER A 7 29.98 -1.06 -50.51
N PRO A 8 29.43 -1.09 -51.75
CA PRO A 8 28.39 -0.17 -52.18
C PRO A 8 26.98 -0.62 -51.78
N ARG A 9 26.17 0.36 -51.37
CA ARG A 9 24.72 0.25 -51.20
C ARG A 9 24.05 0.05 -52.55
N GLN A 10 23.32 -1.06 -52.71
CA GLN A 10 22.31 -1.18 -53.75
C GLN A 10 20.98 -0.60 -53.26
N SER A 11 20.44 0.31 -54.08
CA SER A 11 19.09 0.85 -53.95
C SER A 11 18.08 -0.15 -54.50
N LEU A 12 17.01 -0.42 -53.75
CA LEU A 12 15.74 -0.84 -54.34
C LEU A 12 14.62 -0.12 -53.60
N GLY A 13 14.02 0.84 -54.29
CA GLY A 13 12.70 1.34 -53.95
C GLY A 13 11.66 0.31 -54.39
N ASN A 14 10.63 0.13 -53.59
CA ASN A 14 9.33 -0.19 -54.15
C ASN A 14 8.21 0.32 -53.24
N ARG A 15 7.34 1.13 -53.85
CA ARG A 15 6.13 1.69 -53.25
C ARG A 15 5.09 0.57 -53.17
N HIS A 16 4.47 0.41 -52.01
CA HIS A 16 3.20 -0.31 -51.88
C HIS A 16 2.20 0.57 -51.15
N THR A 17 1.09 0.79 -51.85
CA THR A 17 -0.12 1.49 -51.43
C THR A 17 -0.92 0.66 -50.40
N PRO A 18 -1.68 1.28 -49.49
CA PRO A 18 -2.44 0.57 -48.48
C PRO A 18 -3.77 0.03 -49.05
N SER A 19 -3.96 -1.29 -48.98
CA SER A 19 -5.26 -1.93 -49.21
C SER A 19 -6.09 -1.93 -47.92
N LYS A 20 -7.27 -1.34 -48.04
CA LYS A 20 -8.45 -1.29 -47.16
C LYS A 20 -8.52 -2.41 -46.08
N LEU A 21 -8.59 -1.97 -44.82
CA LEU A 21 -9.03 -2.74 -43.65
C LEU A 21 -10.48 -3.18 -43.85
N GLY A 22 -10.69 -4.49 -43.98
CA GLY A 22 -11.97 -5.14 -43.78
C GLY A 22 -12.12 -5.53 -42.32
N THR A 23 -13.08 -4.91 -41.64
CA THR A 23 -13.48 -5.21 -40.26
C THR A 23 -14.04 -6.63 -40.18
N ARG A 24 -13.25 -7.57 -39.68
CA ARG A 24 -13.75 -8.87 -39.19
C ARG A 24 -13.63 -8.90 -37.67
N ALA A 25 -14.79 -8.94 -37.02
CA ALA A 25 -14.94 -9.11 -35.59
C ALA A 25 -14.29 -10.44 -35.15
N PHE A 26 -13.15 -10.36 -34.47
CA PHE A 26 -12.63 -11.45 -33.67
C PHE A 26 -13.29 -11.37 -32.29
N VAL A 27 -14.17 -12.32 -32.01
CA VAL A 27 -14.68 -12.58 -30.68
C VAL A 27 -13.54 -13.20 -29.87
N SER A 28 -12.75 -12.34 -29.23
CA SER A 28 -11.79 -12.74 -28.21
C SER A 28 -12.56 -13.22 -26.98
N HIS A 29 -12.48 -14.53 -26.70
CA HIS A 29 -12.83 -15.06 -25.39
C HIS A 29 -11.82 -14.49 -24.39
N SER A 30 -12.24 -13.39 -23.75
CA SER A 30 -11.55 -12.82 -22.60
C SER A 30 -11.43 -13.89 -21.52
N GLY A 31 -10.20 -14.32 -21.31
CA GLY A 31 -9.85 -15.21 -20.21
C GLY A 31 -10.31 -14.63 -18.89
N TYR A 32 -10.87 -15.52 -18.07
CA TYR A 32 -11.09 -15.34 -16.65
C TYR A 32 -9.75 -15.00 -15.99
N ILE A 33 -9.42 -13.71 -15.87
CA ILE A 33 -8.48 -13.25 -14.87
C ILE A 33 -9.21 -13.47 -13.54
N ARG A 34 -8.85 -14.56 -12.84
CA ARG A 34 -9.22 -14.72 -11.44
C ARG A 34 -8.60 -13.54 -10.70
N SER A 35 -9.41 -12.52 -10.47
CA SER A 35 -9.14 -11.49 -9.48
C SER A 35 -8.81 -12.20 -8.17
N CYS A 36 -7.57 -12.04 -7.70
CA CYS A 36 -7.29 -12.26 -6.30
C CYS A 36 -8.31 -11.43 -5.50
N PRO A 37 -9.10 -12.02 -4.60
CA PRO A 37 -9.89 -11.22 -3.69
C PRO A 37 -8.89 -10.53 -2.76
N SER A 38 -8.47 -9.31 -3.11
CA SER A 38 -7.99 -8.36 -2.14
C SER A 38 -9.19 -8.03 -1.27
N VAL A 39 -9.42 -8.87 -0.27
CA VAL A 39 -10.30 -8.57 0.85
C VAL A 39 -9.58 -7.46 1.61
N GLY A 40 -9.75 -6.24 1.10
CA GLY A 40 -9.43 -5.00 1.79
C GLY A 40 -10.45 -4.85 2.91
N THR A 41 -10.33 -5.71 3.92
CA THR A 41 -10.85 -5.37 5.23
C THR A 41 -10.07 -4.14 5.63
N VAL A 42 -10.72 -2.97 5.57
CA VAL A 42 -10.26 -1.77 6.24
C VAL A 42 -10.22 -2.15 7.72
N HIS A 43 -9.10 -2.73 8.15
CA HIS A 43 -8.82 -2.92 9.55
C HIS A 43 -8.79 -1.50 10.09
N LYS A 44 -9.83 -1.14 10.84
CA LYS A 44 -9.74 -0.11 11.86
C LYS A 44 -8.56 -0.52 12.75
N CYS A 45 -7.34 -0.11 12.40
CA CYS A 45 -6.22 -0.04 13.33
C CYS A 45 -6.51 1.12 14.29
N MET A 46 -7.63 1.05 15.00
CA MET A 46 -7.95 1.89 16.14
C MET A 46 -7.22 1.32 17.34
N HIS A 47 -5.92 1.57 17.44
CA HIS A 47 -5.22 1.46 18.72
C HIS A 47 -4.53 2.80 19.03
N VAL A 48 -5.24 3.90 18.82
CA VAL A 48 -5.06 5.04 19.72
C VAL A 48 -5.79 4.64 20.99
N ILE A 49 -5.05 4.07 21.95
CA ILE A 49 -5.56 3.93 23.31
C ILE A 49 -5.60 5.35 23.87
N GLN A 50 -6.70 6.07 23.59
CA GLN A 50 -7.06 7.31 24.24
C GLN A 50 -7.39 6.98 25.69
N TYR A 51 -6.38 6.95 26.55
CA TYR A 51 -6.61 7.29 27.95
C TYR A 51 -6.68 8.81 28.01
N ILE A 52 -7.84 9.37 27.64
CA ILE A 52 -8.21 10.69 28.13
C ILE A 52 -8.52 10.43 29.60
N ILE A 53 -7.56 10.73 30.48
CA ILE A 53 -7.82 10.82 31.90
C ILE A 53 -8.62 12.13 32.07
N SER A 54 -9.92 12.07 31.76
CA SER A 54 -10.85 13.13 32.09
C SER A 54 -10.97 13.12 33.61
N MET A 55 -10.30 14.08 34.24
CA MET A 55 -10.53 14.37 35.65
C MET A 55 -12.01 14.74 35.84
N PRO A 56 -12.70 14.21 36.85
CA PRO A 56 -14.00 14.74 37.22
C PRO A 56 -13.83 16.21 37.62
N GLU A 57 -14.64 17.08 37.03
CA GLU A 57 -14.74 18.49 37.44
C GLU A 57 -14.95 18.53 38.95
N SER A 58 -13.98 19.08 39.67
CA SER A 58 -14.03 19.21 41.12
C SER A 58 -15.10 20.25 41.48
N THR A 59 -16.34 19.78 41.66
CA THR A 59 -17.43 20.62 42.18
C THR A 59 -17.04 21.16 43.55
N SER A 60 -16.81 22.47 43.59
CA SER A 60 -16.43 23.27 44.74
C SER A 60 -17.40 23.07 45.93
N SER A 61 -16.95 22.36 46.95
CA SER A 61 -17.50 22.47 48.31
C SER A 61 -16.37 22.32 49.35
N ASN A 62 -15.96 23.47 49.91
CA ASN A 62 -15.11 23.72 51.09
C ASN A 62 -14.07 22.65 51.52
N PRO A 63 -12.76 22.89 51.29
CA PRO A 63 -11.70 21.94 51.63
C PRO A 63 -11.22 22.08 53.09
N LYS A 64 -11.09 20.94 53.78
CA LYS A 64 -10.04 20.75 54.79
C LYS A 64 -8.73 20.46 54.04
N PRO A 65 -7.63 21.17 54.33
CA PRO A 65 -6.39 20.99 53.59
C PRO A 65 -5.58 19.80 54.14
N ASP A 66 -4.78 19.23 53.26
CA ASP A 66 -3.51 18.52 53.55
C ASP A 66 -3.58 17.05 53.99
N ALA A 67 -3.94 16.15 53.07
CA ALA A 67 -3.42 14.77 53.05
C ALA A 67 -3.70 13.97 51.75
N SER A 68 -4.66 14.36 50.90
CA SER A 68 -5.18 13.49 49.83
C SER A 68 -4.59 13.68 48.42
N ASN A 69 -3.83 14.76 48.16
CA ASN A 69 -3.38 15.05 46.78
C ASN A 69 -2.27 14.13 46.28
N GLY A 70 -1.41 13.60 47.16
CA GLY A 70 -0.30 12.72 46.77
C GLY A 70 -0.78 11.41 46.11
N ASN A 71 -1.92 10.86 46.55
CA ASN A 71 -2.44 9.61 46.00
C ASN A 71 -2.92 9.75 44.55
N VAL A 72 -3.38 10.94 44.13
CA VAL A 72 -3.91 11.15 42.76
C VAL A 72 -2.79 11.19 41.74
N GLU A 73 -1.70 11.90 42.06
CA GLU A 73 -0.52 11.99 41.19
C GLU A 73 0.16 10.63 41.00
N GLU A 74 0.25 9.81 42.05
CA GLU A 74 0.78 8.46 41.96
C GLU A 74 -0.09 7.55 41.08
N LEU A 75 -1.41 7.60 41.24
CA LEU A 75 -2.35 6.82 40.42
C LEU A 75 -2.28 7.24 38.94
N GLU A 76 -2.15 8.53 38.66
CA GLU A 76 -1.91 9.03 37.31
C GLU A 76 -0.61 8.52 36.72
N ALA A 77 0.49 8.59 37.47
CA ALA A 77 1.79 8.12 37.01
C ALA A 77 1.73 6.62 36.68
N GLN A 78 1.08 5.82 37.52
CA GLN A 78 0.83 4.40 37.28
C GLN A 78 -0.02 4.16 36.02
N ALA A 79 -1.10 4.92 35.85
CA ALA A 79 -1.96 4.81 34.67
C ALA A 79 -1.21 5.16 33.37
N VAL A 80 -0.38 6.21 33.40
CA VAL A 80 0.47 6.61 32.27
C VAL A 80 1.50 5.52 31.96
N ASP A 81 2.12 4.93 32.97
CA ASP A 81 3.11 3.87 32.76
C ASP A 81 2.47 2.57 32.25
N GLN A 82 1.27 2.22 32.73
CA GLN A 82 0.50 1.10 32.19
C GLN A 82 0.09 1.35 30.73
N ALA A 83 -0.33 2.57 30.40
CA ALA A 83 -0.64 2.96 29.02
C ALA A 83 0.61 2.87 28.12
N LYS A 84 1.78 3.32 28.59
CA LYS A 84 3.06 3.15 27.87
C LYS A 84 3.41 1.68 27.65
N ILE A 85 3.29 0.84 28.68
CA ILE A 85 3.53 -0.61 28.60
C ILE A 85 2.62 -1.22 27.52
N SER A 86 1.32 -0.92 27.58
CA SER A 86 0.33 -1.45 26.66
C SER A 86 0.59 -0.98 25.22
N ALA A 87 0.89 0.31 25.02
CA ALA A 87 1.18 0.87 23.71
C ALA A 87 2.46 0.25 23.09
N ASP A 88 3.55 0.11 23.87
CA ASP A 88 4.78 -0.51 23.39
C ASP A 88 4.61 -2.01 23.08
N ALA A 89 3.79 -2.72 23.86
CA ALA A 89 3.49 -4.13 23.64
C ALA A 89 2.60 -4.35 22.39
N ALA A 90 1.74 -3.38 22.08
CA ALA A 90 0.90 -3.37 20.90
C ALA A 90 1.60 -2.78 19.65
N PHE A 91 2.88 -2.40 19.76
CA PHE A 91 3.62 -1.81 18.67
C PHE A 91 3.64 -2.70 17.43
N ARG A 92 3.23 -2.12 16.29
CA ARG A 92 3.34 -2.72 14.97
C ARG A 92 4.10 -1.74 14.06
N PRO A 93 5.14 -2.20 13.36
CA PRO A 93 5.80 -1.36 12.36
C PRO A 93 4.79 -0.91 11.28
N PRO A 94 4.90 0.33 10.78
CA PRO A 94 4.04 0.79 9.71
C PRO A 94 4.28 -0.03 8.43
N THR A 95 3.26 -0.12 7.57
CA THR A 95 3.34 -0.93 6.34
C THR A 95 4.45 -0.48 5.39
N SER A 96 4.81 0.81 5.41
CA SER A 96 5.94 1.35 4.65
C SER A 96 7.26 0.72 5.07
N VAL A 97 7.50 0.63 6.38
CA VAL A 97 8.68 -0.02 6.97
C VAL A 97 8.65 -1.54 6.76
N TRP A 98 7.46 -2.15 6.79
CA TRP A 98 7.30 -3.60 6.54
C TRP A 98 7.61 -4.03 5.12
N ASN A 99 7.33 -3.17 4.14
CA ASN A 99 7.63 -3.42 2.74
C ASN A 99 9.02 -2.90 2.32
N ALA A 100 9.79 -2.33 3.25
CA ALA A 100 11.12 -1.82 2.96
C ALA A 100 12.07 -2.97 2.59
N THR A 101 12.92 -2.75 1.59
CA THR A 101 13.94 -3.74 1.18
C THR A 101 15.09 -3.82 2.19
N SER A 102 15.35 -2.75 2.94
CA SER A 102 16.42 -2.69 3.92
C SER A 102 15.94 -3.07 5.33
N PRO A 103 16.70 -3.88 6.09
CA PRO A 103 16.37 -4.18 7.48
C PRO A 103 16.55 -2.96 8.40
N GLU A 104 17.30 -1.95 7.95
CA GLU A 104 17.61 -0.74 8.73
C GLU A 104 16.36 0.09 9.03
N ALA A 105 15.41 0.19 8.09
CA ALA A 105 14.17 0.93 8.29
C ALA A 105 13.38 0.39 9.50
N LEU A 106 13.37 -0.94 9.65
CA LEU A 106 12.74 -1.59 10.78
C LEU A 106 13.46 -1.29 12.09
N LEU A 107 14.79 -1.43 12.10
CA LEU A 107 15.59 -1.16 13.30
C LEU A 107 15.45 0.29 13.74
N GLN A 108 15.48 1.24 12.80
CA GLN A 108 15.27 2.67 13.09
C GLN A 108 13.89 2.93 13.73
N SER A 109 12.83 2.26 13.25
CA SER A 109 11.49 2.40 13.82
C SER A 109 11.38 1.88 15.26
N VAL A 110 12.14 0.84 15.61
CA VAL A 110 12.16 0.27 16.97
C VAL A 110 13.04 1.08 17.91
N ASP A 111 14.23 1.46 17.44
CA ASP A 111 15.25 2.16 18.21
C ASP A 111 14.80 3.58 18.58
N GLY A 112 14.20 4.34 17.66
CA GLY A 112 13.82 5.72 17.93
C GLY A 112 15.02 6.64 18.24
N PRO A 113 14.83 7.74 19.00
CA PRO A 113 15.86 8.79 19.15
C PRO A 113 17.06 8.31 19.96
N ASN A 114 18.29 8.59 19.50
CA ASN A 114 19.53 8.10 20.10
C ASN A 114 19.67 8.49 21.59
N LEU A 115 19.81 7.48 22.47
CA LEU A 115 19.90 7.65 23.93
C LEU A 115 21.09 8.50 24.39
N HIS A 116 22.19 8.51 23.63
CA HIS A 116 23.39 9.28 23.96
C HIS A 116 23.15 10.79 23.80
N SER A 117 22.51 11.18 22.70
CA SER A 117 22.18 12.58 22.40
C SER A 117 20.82 13.01 22.94
N TYR A 118 20.08 12.10 23.59
CA TYR A 118 18.74 12.37 24.08
C TYR A 118 18.79 13.24 25.34
N GLU A 119 18.13 14.38 25.29
CA GLU A 119 17.91 15.27 26.42
C GLU A 119 16.42 15.25 26.78
N ALA A 120 16.09 14.85 28.01
CA ALA A 120 14.71 14.78 28.48
C ALA A 120 14.17 16.17 28.88
N LYS A 121 14.42 17.19 28.05
CA LYS A 121 14.01 18.57 28.34
C LYS A 121 12.57 18.79 27.87
N ALA A 122 11.72 19.22 28.80
CA ALA A 122 10.36 19.61 28.46
C ALA A 122 10.35 20.83 27.52
N SER A 123 9.46 20.80 26.53
CA SER A 123 9.24 21.91 25.60
C SER A 123 7.92 22.60 25.95
N THR A 124 7.93 23.93 26.05
CA THR A 124 6.74 24.70 26.40
C THR A 124 6.44 25.72 25.31
N TYR A 125 5.20 25.71 24.83
CA TYR A 125 4.68 26.59 23.79
C TYR A 125 3.61 27.46 24.42
N VAL A 126 3.78 28.77 24.36
CA VAL A 126 2.89 29.73 25.03
C VAL A 126 2.41 30.76 24.02
N GLY A 127 1.10 30.91 23.90
CA GLY A 127 0.46 32.04 23.25
C GLY A 127 -0.32 32.82 24.30
N ARG A 128 -0.06 34.12 24.43
CA ARG A 128 -0.80 34.99 25.35
C ARG A 128 -1.66 35.95 24.55
N SER A 129 -2.95 35.99 24.86
CA SER A 129 -3.90 36.93 24.24
C SER A 129 -3.86 36.87 22.70
N VAL A 130 -3.92 35.67 22.15
CA VAL A 130 -3.94 35.41 20.71
C VAL A 130 -5.35 35.67 20.19
N PRO A 131 -5.56 36.67 19.32
CA PRO A 131 -6.86 36.93 18.73
C PRO A 131 -7.19 35.90 17.63
N VAL A 132 -8.42 35.39 17.64
CA VAL A 132 -9.00 34.55 16.59
C VAL A 132 -10.19 35.31 16.00
N ALA A 133 -10.00 35.81 14.77
CA ALA A 133 -10.98 36.62 14.07
C ALA A 133 -12.35 35.93 13.95
N ALA A 134 -13.41 36.71 13.80
CA ALA A 134 -14.75 36.20 13.50
C ALA A 134 -14.73 35.41 12.17
N GLY A 135 -15.26 34.19 12.18
CA GLY A 135 -15.19 33.30 11.02
C GLY A 135 -13.80 32.67 10.78
N GLY A 136 -12.81 32.97 11.62
CA GLY A 136 -11.43 32.51 11.48
C GLY A 136 -11.12 31.26 12.28
N ASN A 137 -9.95 30.68 12.02
CA ASN A 137 -9.38 29.56 12.76
C ASN A 137 -7.92 29.82 13.13
N LEU A 138 -7.48 29.25 14.25
CA LEU A 138 -6.09 29.23 14.68
C LEU A 138 -5.64 27.78 14.80
N VAL A 139 -4.49 27.46 14.19
CA VAL A 139 -3.87 26.15 14.29
C VAL A 139 -2.49 26.30 14.91
N VAL A 140 -2.24 25.57 16.01
CA VAL A 140 -0.93 25.54 16.67
C VAL A 140 -0.30 24.16 16.42
N PRO A 141 0.63 24.04 15.47
CA PRO A 141 1.32 22.79 15.17
C PRO A 141 2.49 22.54 16.13
N ILE A 142 2.48 21.41 16.81
CA ILE A 142 3.50 20.97 17.77
C ILE A 142 4.08 19.63 17.32
N GLN A 143 5.36 19.61 16.97
CA GLN A 143 6.05 18.38 16.58
C GLN A 143 6.50 17.61 17.83
N VAL A 144 5.99 16.39 18.00
CA VAL A 144 6.40 15.48 19.07
C VAL A 144 7.28 14.38 18.48
N SER A 145 8.59 14.54 18.62
CA SER A 145 9.60 13.62 18.07
C SER A 145 9.77 12.33 18.86
N THR A 146 9.47 12.35 20.16
CA THR A 146 9.77 11.23 21.06
C THR A 146 8.49 10.49 21.45
N PRO A 147 8.39 9.17 21.20
CA PRO A 147 7.23 8.38 21.59
C PRO A 147 7.14 8.23 23.11
N GLY A 148 5.93 8.14 23.64
CA GLY A 148 5.70 8.08 25.09
C GLY A 148 5.81 9.43 25.81
N SER A 149 5.88 10.54 25.06
CA SER A 149 5.84 11.90 25.63
C SER A 149 4.45 12.21 26.20
N VAL A 150 4.41 12.92 27.31
CA VAL A 150 3.17 13.39 27.92
C VAL A 150 2.94 14.82 27.48
N VAL A 151 1.76 15.11 26.94
CA VAL A 151 1.37 16.46 26.53
C VAL A 151 0.32 16.96 27.50
N GLU A 152 0.65 18.06 28.14
CA GLU A 152 -0.25 18.82 29.01
C GLU A 152 -0.56 20.13 28.33
N TYR A 153 -1.83 20.48 28.23
CA TYR A 153 -2.24 21.77 27.69
C TYR A 153 -3.18 22.46 28.67
N ALA A 154 -2.99 23.76 28.81
CA ALA A 154 -3.88 24.66 29.52
C ALA A 154 -4.36 25.72 28.53
N VAL A 155 -5.68 25.85 28.38
CA VAL A 155 -6.31 26.84 27.50
C VAL A 155 -7.24 27.72 28.33
N GLU A 156 -7.09 29.02 28.18
CA GLU A 156 -7.88 30.06 28.82
C GLU A 156 -8.50 30.95 27.74
N LEU A 157 -9.75 31.34 27.92
CA LEU A 157 -10.51 32.13 26.96
C LEU A 157 -11.09 33.32 27.72
N GLN A 158 -10.87 34.54 27.22
CA GLN A 158 -11.31 35.74 27.93
C GLN A 158 -12.83 35.92 27.91
N ALA A 159 -13.48 35.58 26.80
CA ALA A 159 -14.92 35.74 26.64
C ALA A 159 -15.47 34.81 25.56
N HIS A 160 -16.69 34.31 25.79
CA HIS A 160 -17.46 33.42 24.91
C HIS A 160 -16.82 32.06 24.64
N ASP A 161 -17.51 31.21 23.87
CA ASP A 161 -17.05 29.88 23.47
C ASP A 161 -16.20 29.90 22.19
N VAL A 162 -15.36 28.89 22.04
CA VAL A 162 -14.61 28.54 20.81
C VAL A 162 -14.71 27.02 20.59
N SER A 163 -14.73 26.57 19.34
CA SER A 163 -14.62 25.14 19.02
C SER A 163 -13.16 24.74 19.19
N PHE A 164 -12.91 23.64 19.90
CA PHE A 164 -11.57 23.14 20.15
C PHE A 164 -11.45 21.66 19.78
N GLU A 165 -10.47 21.35 18.94
CA GLU A 165 -10.15 20.00 18.47
C GLU A 165 -8.64 19.79 18.56
N ILE A 166 -8.21 18.55 18.86
CA ILE A 166 -6.80 18.16 18.77
C ILE A 166 -6.70 17.02 17.77
N THR A 167 -5.91 17.22 16.72
CA THR A 167 -5.59 16.17 15.75
C THR A 167 -4.12 15.77 15.86
N ALA A 168 -3.83 14.50 15.60
CA ALA A 168 -2.47 13.96 15.52
C ALA A 168 -2.24 13.37 14.14
N GLU A 169 -1.38 14.03 13.37
CA GLU A 169 -0.94 13.58 12.05
C GLU A 169 0.29 12.67 12.20
N ARG A 170 0.19 11.49 11.58
CA ARG A 170 1.21 10.44 11.55
C ARG A 170 1.41 9.97 10.12
N GLU A 171 2.46 9.20 9.89
CA GLU A 171 2.67 8.53 8.59
C GLU A 171 1.49 7.62 8.20
N GLU A 172 0.79 7.04 9.18
CA GLU A 172 -0.37 6.17 8.97
C GLU A 172 -1.69 6.94 8.69
N GLY A 173 -1.71 8.26 8.91
CA GLY A 173 -2.88 9.11 8.73
C GLY A 173 -3.13 10.09 9.88
N VAL A 174 -4.27 10.78 9.81
CA VAL A 174 -4.71 11.75 10.82
C VAL A 174 -5.64 11.06 11.82
N THR A 175 -5.37 11.22 13.11
CA THR A 175 -6.17 10.67 14.21
C THR A 175 -6.68 11.80 15.09
N VAL A 176 -7.97 11.77 15.42
CA VAL A 176 -8.58 12.78 16.31
C VAL A 176 -8.26 12.39 17.75
N VAL A 177 -7.45 13.21 18.44
CA VAL A 177 -7.05 13.02 19.84
C VAL A 177 -8.08 13.62 20.80
N LYS A 178 -8.75 14.68 20.40
CA LYS A 178 -9.90 15.25 21.09
C LYS A 178 -10.89 15.69 20.04
N GLU A 179 -12.11 15.15 20.12
CA GLU A 179 -13.20 15.52 19.23
C GLU A 179 -13.52 17.01 19.36
N GLU A 180 -13.95 17.61 18.25
CA GLU A 180 -14.35 19.00 18.22
C GLU A 180 -15.48 19.23 19.23
N ALA A 181 -15.20 20.04 20.25
CA ALA A 181 -16.17 20.41 21.25
C ALA A 181 -16.13 21.92 21.49
N ARG A 182 -17.31 22.52 21.67
CA ARG A 182 -17.40 23.92 22.09
C ARG A 182 -16.99 24.03 23.55
N PHE A 183 -16.04 24.91 23.80
CA PHE A 183 -15.49 25.13 25.12
C PHE A 183 -15.70 26.58 25.55
N ALA A 184 -16.42 26.76 26.66
CA ALA A 184 -16.58 28.05 27.34
C ALA A 184 -15.64 28.06 28.55
N ALA A 185 -14.54 28.80 28.45
CA ALA A 185 -13.48 28.86 29.47
C ALA A 185 -13.58 30.10 30.38
N GLU A 186 -14.76 30.72 30.48
CA GLU A 186 -14.92 32.05 31.11
C GLU A 186 -14.52 32.06 32.60
N GLU A 187 -14.63 30.93 33.31
CA GLU A 187 -14.40 30.87 34.76
C GLU A 187 -13.12 30.13 35.18
N SER A 188 -12.59 29.20 34.37
CA SER A 188 -11.37 28.48 34.69
C SER A 188 -10.65 27.94 33.45
N PRO A 189 -9.31 27.97 33.41
CA PRO A 189 -8.55 27.38 32.31
C PRO A 189 -8.78 25.87 32.27
N VAL A 190 -9.06 25.32 31.09
CA VAL A 190 -9.11 23.86 30.92
C VAL A 190 -7.69 23.34 30.79
N THR A 191 -7.31 22.55 31.79
CA THR A 191 -6.08 21.79 31.81
C THR A 191 -6.39 20.33 31.56
N GLN A 192 -5.83 19.76 30.49
CA GLN A 192 -5.91 18.33 30.25
C GLN A 192 -4.54 17.78 29.84
N LYS A 193 -4.36 16.49 30.11
CA LYS A 193 -3.11 15.76 29.91
C LYS A 193 -3.40 14.47 29.16
N PHE A 194 -2.57 14.16 28.17
CA PHE A 194 -2.68 12.91 27.42
C PHE A 194 -1.30 12.37 27.05
N LEU A 195 -1.24 11.06 26.82
CA LEU A 195 -0.02 10.35 26.43
C LEU A 195 0.05 10.26 24.90
N VAL A 196 1.19 10.68 24.33
CA VAL A 196 1.53 10.38 22.94
C VAL A 196 2.04 8.95 22.86
N GLY A 197 1.46 8.17 21.95
CA GLY A 197 1.77 6.74 21.80
C GLY A 197 3.18 6.43 21.28
N THR A 198 3.31 5.30 20.59
CA THR A 198 4.60 4.72 20.17
C THR A 198 5.23 5.35 18.92
N VAL A 199 4.50 6.19 18.20
CA VAL A 199 4.95 6.77 16.93
C VAL A 199 5.06 8.29 17.05
N PRO A 200 6.18 8.91 16.59
CA PRO A 200 6.28 10.36 16.47
C PRO A 200 5.12 10.95 15.67
N CYS A 201 4.64 12.13 16.06
CA CYS A 201 3.48 12.75 15.41
C CYS A 201 3.56 14.27 15.42
N LEU A 202 2.81 14.89 14.51
CA LEU A 202 2.54 16.33 14.52
C LEU A 202 1.17 16.53 15.17
N LEU A 203 1.15 17.17 16.33
CA LEU A 203 -0.09 17.53 17.02
C LEU A 203 -0.55 18.89 16.53
N SER A 204 -1.79 18.99 16.07
CA SER A 204 -2.39 20.26 15.67
C SER A 204 -3.53 20.58 16.62
N PHE A 205 -3.36 21.68 17.36
CA PHE A 205 -4.39 22.24 18.23
C PHE A 205 -5.20 23.22 17.41
N HIS A 206 -6.45 22.86 17.12
CA HIS A 206 -7.36 23.65 16.30
C HIS A 206 -8.31 24.43 17.22
N PHE A 207 -8.28 25.75 17.09
CA PHE A 207 -9.24 26.66 17.70
C PHE A 207 -10.07 27.27 16.58
N ASP A 208 -11.33 26.86 16.47
CA ASP A 208 -12.22 27.29 15.41
C ASP A 208 -13.27 28.29 15.94
N ASN A 209 -13.30 29.47 15.32
CA ASN A 209 -14.27 30.53 15.56
C ASN A 209 -15.16 30.77 14.32
N SER A 210 -15.25 29.79 13.42
CA SER A 210 -16.06 29.82 12.19
C SER A 210 -17.54 30.15 12.44
N PHE A 211 -18.07 29.76 13.61
CA PHE A 211 -19.47 30.00 13.98
C PHE A 211 -19.75 31.42 14.48
N SER A 212 -18.73 32.22 14.81
CA SER A 212 -18.90 33.61 15.26
C SER A 212 -18.91 34.57 14.08
N TRP A 213 -20.02 35.28 13.86
CA TRP A 213 -20.15 36.20 12.73
C TRP A 213 -19.60 37.60 12.98
N MET A 214 -19.50 38.03 14.24
CA MET A 214 -19.15 39.42 14.58
C MET A 214 -18.07 39.54 15.65
N ARG A 215 -17.80 38.48 16.42
CA ARG A 215 -16.96 38.57 17.62
C ARG A 215 -15.65 37.82 17.41
N GLU A 216 -14.56 38.57 17.49
CA GLU A 216 -13.23 38.02 17.73
C GLU A 216 -13.18 37.35 19.12
N LYS A 217 -12.42 36.27 19.24
CA LYS A 217 -12.14 35.62 20.52
C LYS A 217 -10.67 35.81 20.86
N VAL A 218 -10.37 36.09 22.12
CA VAL A 218 -8.99 36.22 22.60
C VAL A 218 -8.71 35.03 23.51
N LEU A 219 -7.75 34.19 23.10
CA LEU A 219 -7.38 32.99 23.83
C LEU A 219 -5.93 33.06 24.31
N SER A 220 -5.64 32.41 25.42
CA SER A 220 -4.28 32.16 25.90
C SER A 220 -4.09 30.66 26.05
N TYR A 221 -2.96 30.14 25.60
CA TYR A 221 -2.65 28.72 25.72
C TYR A 221 -1.23 28.51 26.23
N LYS A 222 -1.06 27.43 26.99
CA LYS A 222 0.23 26.87 27.38
C LYS A 222 0.20 25.38 27.11
N ILE A 223 1.03 24.93 26.17
CA ILE A 223 1.19 23.51 25.82
C ILE A 223 2.59 23.09 26.27
N THR A 224 2.67 22.09 27.13
CA THR A 224 3.92 21.53 27.64
C THR A 224 4.05 20.09 27.15
N VAL A 225 5.13 19.80 26.43
CA VAL A 225 5.50 18.45 25.99
C VAL A 225 6.62 17.96 26.89
N THR A 226 6.33 16.98 27.75
CA THR A 226 7.29 16.37 28.66
C THR A 226 7.74 15.04 28.08
N PRO A 227 8.98 14.93 27.59
CA PRO A 227 9.49 13.70 27.00
C PRO A 227 9.77 12.66 28.11
N PRO A 228 9.72 11.35 27.82
CA PRO A 228 9.93 10.31 28.82
C PRO A 228 11.38 10.27 29.33
N SER A 229 11.61 9.66 30.49
CA SER A 229 12.96 9.43 31.00
C SER A 229 13.76 8.48 30.09
N LYS A 230 15.10 8.56 30.13
CA LYS A 230 15.99 7.68 29.37
C LYS A 230 15.72 6.19 29.65
N GLU A 231 15.47 5.85 30.91
CA GLU A 231 15.17 4.49 31.34
C GLU A 231 13.84 4.00 30.79
N SER A 232 12.79 4.83 30.85
CA SER A 232 11.48 4.53 30.27
C SER A 232 11.59 4.31 28.76
N LEU A 233 12.38 5.13 28.07
CA LEU A 233 12.64 5.00 26.63
C LEU A 233 13.38 3.70 26.31
N ALA A 234 14.43 3.36 27.08
CA ALA A 234 15.18 2.13 26.91
C ALA A 234 14.33 0.87 27.16
N ALA A 235 13.48 0.89 28.20
CA ALA A 235 12.53 -0.18 28.47
C ALA A 235 11.49 -0.31 27.33
N GLY A 236 10.98 0.82 26.84
CA GLY A 236 10.07 0.87 25.71
C GLY A 236 10.68 0.28 24.43
N ARG A 237 11.93 0.63 24.10
CA ARG A 237 12.67 0.01 22.97
C ARG A 237 12.69 -1.51 23.05
N ARG A 238 12.98 -2.07 24.24
CA ARG A 238 13.02 -3.53 24.43
C ARG A 238 11.65 -4.17 24.20
N ARG A 239 10.57 -3.55 24.71
CA ARG A 239 9.20 -4.04 24.51
C ARG A 239 8.79 -3.99 23.04
N ARG A 240 9.05 -2.86 22.36
CA ARG A 240 8.80 -2.72 20.92
C ARG A 240 9.60 -3.73 20.11
N ALA A 241 10.87 -3.95 20.45
CA ALA A 241 11.71 -4.97 19.80
C ALA A 241 11.14 -6.39 19.98
N GLN A 242 10.63 -6.72 21.18
CA GLN A 242 9.99 -8.01 21.43
C GLN A 242 8.69 -8.17 20.62
N ALA A 243 7.84 -7.15 20.61
CA ALA A 243 6.60 -7.15 19.82
C ALA A 243 6.90 -7.28 18.31
N CYS A 244 7.87 -6.51 17.82
CA CYS A 244 8.33 -6.56 16.44
C CYS A 244 8.93 -7.92 16.09
N LEU A 245 9.78 -8.51 16.94
CA LEU A 245 10.38 -9.82 16.72
C LEU A 245 9.30 -10.92 16.60
N LYS A 246 8.25 -10.83 17.40
CA LYS A 246 7.09 -11.73 17.28
C LYS A 246 6.43 -11.59 15.91
N ALA A 247 6.15 -10.36 15.48
CA ALA A 247 5.56 -10.09 14.17
C ALA A 247 6.46 -10.57 13.00
N VAL A 248 7.78 -10.34 13.05
CA VAL A 248 8.74 -10.85 12.04
C VAL A 248 8.68 -12.38 11.96
N ARG A 249 8.64 -13.07 13.10
CA ARG A 249 8.61 -14.54 13.13
C ARG A 249 7.33 -15.11 12.52
N GLU A 250 6.19 -14.50 12.82
CA GLU A 250 4.89 -14.88 12.25
C GLU A 250 4.85 -14.65 10.73
N ASP A 251 5.36 -13.51 10.27
CA ASP A 251 5.45 -13.20 8.84
C ASP A 251 6.42 -14.15 8.11
N HIS A 252 7.61 -14.38 8.67
CA HIS A 252 8.59 -15.31 8.11
C HIS A 252 8.03 -16.73 7.99
N ALA A 253 7.31 -17.22 9.00
CA ALA A 253 6.65 -18.52 8.95
C ALA A 253 5.62 -18.58 7.81
N THR A 254 4.76 -17.57 7.71
CA THR A 254 3.74 -17.45 6.65
C THR A 254 4.38 -17.36 5.26
N ALA A 255 5.45 -16.57 5.10
CA ALA A 255 6.18 -16.43 3.85
C ALA A 255 6.84 -17.75 3.42
N THR A 256 7.41 -18.50 4.36
CA THR A 256 8.00 -19.82 4.11
C THR A 256 6.96 -20.82 3.62
N GLU A 257 5.77 -20.86 4.25
CA GLU A 257 4.66 -21.71 3.82
C GLU A 257 4.18 -21.34 2.42
N ARG A 258 4.00 -20.05 2.14
CA ARG A 258 3.59 -19.55 0.82
C ARG A 258 4.63 -19.88 -0.26
N LEU A 259 5.93 -19.76 0.05
CA LEU A 259 7.02 -20.12 -0.86
C LEU A 259 6.99 -21.61 -1.20
N LYS A 260 6.76 -22.48 -0.20
CA LYS A 260 6.62 -23.93 -0.40
C LYS A 260 5.40 -24.27 -1.26
N ALA A 261 4.27 -23.62 -1.03
CA ALA A 261 3.08 -23.81 -1.85
C ALA A 261 3.33 -23.37 -3.31
N ALA A 262 3.91 -22.18 -3.50
CA ALA A 262 4.22 -21.63 -4.82
C ALA A 262 5.24 -22.49 -5.58
N SER A 263 6.28 -22.99 -4.92
CA SER A 263 7.26 -23.89 -5.55
C SER A 263 6.64 -25.21 -5.97
N SER A 264 5.76 -25.80 -5.15
CA SER A 264 5.01 -27.01 -5.51
C SER A 264 4.04 -26.80 -6.67
N GLN A 265 3.45 -25.61 -6.79
CA GLN A 265 2.58 -25.27 -7.91
C GLN A 265 3.40 -25.06 -9.19
N LYS A 266 4.56 -24.40 -9.08
CA LYS A 266 5.49 -24.20 -10.20
C LYS A 266 5.90 -25.55 -10.78
N THR A 267 6.35 -26.50 -9.96
CA THR A 267 6.77 -27.83 -10.46
C THR A 267 5.63 -28.59 -11.15
N LYS A 268 4.40 -28.49 -10.63
CA LYS A 268 3.21 -29.07 -11.29
C LYS A 268 2.92 -28.41 -12.64
N LEU A 269 3.04 -27.10 -12.74
CA LEU A 269 2.82 -26.36 -14.00
C LEU A 269 3.94 -26.67 -15.01
N ASP A 270 5.19 -26.72 -14.57
CA ASP A 270 6.33 -27.08 -15.42
C ASP A 270 6.14 -28.49 -16.01
N ALA A 271 5.68 -29.46 -15.21
CA ALA A 271 5.36 -30.81 -15.68
C ALA A 271 4.24 -30.81 -16.75
N LYS A 272 3.20 -29.97 -16.57
CA LYS A 272 2.13 -29.81 -17.58
C LYS A 272 2.63 -29.16 -18.86
N VAL A 273 3.47 -28.14 -18.77
CA VAL A 273 4.09 -27.48 -19.93
C VAL A 273 4.92 -28.50 -20.72
N GLN A 274 5.71 -29.33 -20.05
CA GLN A 274 6.48 -30.40 -20.69
C GLN A 274 5.57 -31.45 -21.37
N ALA A 275 4.45 -31.83 -20.73
CA ALA A 275 3.50 -32.77 -21.30
C ALA A 275 2.83 -32.21 -22.57
N LEU A 276 2.35 -30.96 -22.52
CA LEU A 276 1.75 -30.28 -23.67
C LEU A 276 2.76 -30.09 -24.81
N ALA A 277 4.01 -29.75 -24.50
CA ALA A 277 5.06 -29.63 -25.51
C ALA A 277 5.31 -30.95 -26.27
N LYS A 278 5.25 -32.10 -25.57
CA LYS A 278 5.33 -33.42 -26.21
C LYS A 278 4.14 -33.69 -27.13
N GLN A 279 2.91 -33.41 -26.67
CA GLN A 279 1.70 -33.56 -27.48
C GLN A 279 1.72 -32.67 -28.73
N LEU A 280 2.23 -31.43 -28.60
CA LEU A 280 2.38 -30.52 -29.73
C LEU A 280 3.38 -31.07 -30.75
N ALA A 281 4.51 -31.62 -30.29
CA ALA A 281 5.47 -32.27 -31.17
C ALA A 281 4.91 -33.51 -31.89
N GLU A 282 4.09 -34.32 -31.21
CA GLU A 282 3.43 -35.50 -31.81
C GLU A 282 2.38 -35.10 -32.85
N THR A 283 1.51 -34.16 -32.52
CA THR A 283 0.48 -33.63 -33.43
C THR A 283 1.10 -32.94 -34.64
N GLN A 284 2.22 -32.24 -34.47
CA GLN A 284 2.97 -31.63 -35.57
C GLN A 284 3.55 -32.71 -36.52
N LYS A 285 4.05 -33.83 -35.99
CA LYS A 285 4.50 -34.97 -36.82
C LYS A 285 3.33 -35.60 -37.58
N ALA A 286 2.19 -35.81 -36.93
CA ALA A 286 0.99 -36.36 -37.56
C ALA A 286 0.47 -35.43 -38.69
N ALA A 287 0.44 -34.12 -38.45
CA ALA A 287 0.09 -33.14 -39.47
C ALA A 287 1.05 -33.17 -40.67
N GLN A 288 2.36 -33.31 -40.44
CA GLN A 288 3.33 -33.48 -41.53
C GLN A 288 3.07 -34.76 -42.34
N VAL A 289 2.70 -35.87 -41.71
CA VAL A 289 2.32 -37.10 -42.45
C VAL A 289 1.08 -36.86 -43.29
N ALA A 290 0.04 -36.24 -42.73
CA ALA A 290 -1.19 -35.93 -43.45
C ALA A 290 -0.95 -35.00 -44.65
N THR A 291 -0.12 -33.96 -44.50
CA THR A 291 0.24 -33.08 -45.65
C THR A 291 1.00 -33.82 -46.75
N LYS A 292 1.90 -34.76 -46.40
CA LYS A 292 2.58 -35.61 -47.38
C LYS A 292 1.60 -36.54 -48.10
N GLU A 293 0.65 -37.11 -47.38
CA GLU A 293 -0.39 -37.96 -47.96
C GLU A 293 -1.32 -37.18 -48.89
N GLU A 294 -1.76 -35.99 -48.46
CA GLU A 294 -2.59 -35.09 -49.25
C GLU A 294 -1.90 -34.70 -50.57
N THR A 295 -0.64 -34.27 -50.51
CA THR A 295 0.13 -33.90 -51.71
C THR A 295 0.35 -35.10 -52.64
N TRP A 296 0.56 -36.31 -52.10
CA TRP A 296 0.64 -37.53 -52.89
C TRP A 296 -0.69 -37.88 -53.57
N LEU A 297 -1.81 -37.78 -52.85
CA LEU A 297 -3.16 -38.01 -53.39
C LEU A 297 -3.50 -37.01 -54.50
N GLN A 298 -3.19 -35.72 -54.31
CA GLN A 298 -3.38 -34.69 -55.33
C GLN A 298 -2.59 -35.01 -56.59
N THR A 299 -1.31 -35.37 -56.45
CA THR A 299 -0.44 -35.77 -57.57
C THR A 299 -0.98 -37.02 -58.29
N ARG A 300 -1.52 -37.98 -57.53
CA ARG A 300 -2.12 -39.19 -58.10
C ARG A 300 -3.43 -38.88 -58.83
N GLN A 301 -4.26 -37.97 -58.30
CA GLN A 301 -5.51 -37.54 -58.92
C GLN A 301 -5.25 -36.86 -60.26
N THR A 302 -4.30 -35.92 -60.32
CA THR A 302 -3.93 -35.23 -61.57
C THR A 302 -3.42 -36.21 -62.62
N LEU A 303 -2.52 -37.12 -62.24
CA LEU A 303 -2.03 -38.18 -63.14
C LEU A 303 -3.18 -39.04 -63.68
N ARG A 304 -4.14 -39.44 -62.83
CA ARG A 304 -5.29 -40.27 -63.26
C ARG A 304 -6.23 -39.52 -64.19
N ALA A 305 -6.50 -38.24 -63.93
CA ALA A 305 -7.29 -37.40 -64.82
C ALA A 305 -6.62 -37.23 -66.20
N GLU A 306 -5.29 -37.10 -66.25
CA GLU A 306 -4.54 -37.07 -67.51
C GLU A 306 -4.58 -38.41 -68.25
N GLN A 307 -4.40 -39.53 -67.54
CA GLN A 307 -4.51 -40.87 -68.10
C GLN A 307 -5.90 -41.12 -68.69
N GLU A 308 -6.95 -40.76 -67.96
CA GLU A 308 -8.34 -40.85 -68.40
C GLU A 308 -8.56 -40.05 -69.69
N LYS A 309 -8.13 -38.78 -69.72
CA LYS A 309 -8.21 -37.92 -70.91
C LYS A 309 -7.49 -38.52 -72.12
N LEU A 310 -6.31 -39.12 -71.94
CA LEU A 310 -5.55 -39.77 -73.01
C LEU A 310 -6.26 -41.02 -73.54
N LEU A 311 -6.84 -41.84 -72.65
CA LEU A 311 -7.59 -43.04 -73.02
C LEU A 311 -8.89 -42.68 -73.75
N GLU A 312 -9.64 -41.69 -73.26
CA GLU A 312 -10.84 -41.17 -73.94
C GLU A 312 -10.50 -40.62 -75.33
N SER A 313 -9.39 -39.89 -75.46
CA SER A 313 -8.90 -39.40 -76.75
C SER A 313 -8.58 -40.54 -77.71
N ARG A 314 -8.02 -41.67 -77.23
CA ARG A 314 -7.78 -42.85 -78.07
C ARG A 314 -9.05 -43.57 -78.47
N LEU A 315 -9.99 -43.73 -77.54
CA LEU A 315 -11.30 -44.34 -77.83
C LEU A 315 -12.06 -43.56 -78.92
N LYS A 316 -11.95 -42.22 -78.94
CA LYS A 316 -12.63 -41.37 -79.94
C LYS A 316 -11.92 -41.32 -81.28
N ASN A 317 -10.58 -41.24 -81.30
CA ASN A 317 -9.82 -40.94 -82.51
C ASN A 317 -9.11 -42.17 -83.12
N GLY A 318 -9.23 -43.35 -82.50
CA GLY A 318 -8.46 -44.55 -82.86
C GLY A 318 -7.01 -44.47 -82.38
N TRP A 319 -6.27 -45.55 -82.55
CA TRP A 319 -4.82 -45.52 -82.30
C TRP A 319 -4.08 -45.00 -83.53
N LYS A 320 -2.92 -44.35 -83.30
CA LYS A 320 -2.17 -43.71 -84.39
C LYS A 320 -1.74 -44.70 -85.49
N ASP A 321 -1.51 -45.94 -85.12
CA ASP A 321 -1.14 -47.07 -85.98
C ASP A 321 -2.32 -47.68 -86.74
N GLU A 322 -3.57 -47.54 -86.24
CA GLU A 322 -4.76 -48.01 -86.95
C GLU A 322 -5.14 -47.10 -88.15
N VAL A 323 -4.83 -45.80 -88.05
CA VAL A 323 -5.12 -44.83 -89.12
C VAL A 323 -4.24 -45.10 -90.35
N SER A 324 -3.04 -45.69 -90.19
CA SER A 324 -2.14 -46.01 -91.30
C SER A 324 -2.58 -47.19 -92.17
N ASP A 325 -3.39 -48.13 -91.66
CA ASP A 325 -3.75 -49.36 -92.38
C ASP A 325 -5.07 -49.25 -93.17
N SER A 326 -5.87 -48.21 -92.92
CA SER A 326 -7.15 -47.98 -93.61
C SER A 326 -7.02 -47.17 -94.91
N GLY A 327 -5.82 -46.70 -95.26
CA GLY A 327 -5.55 -45.82 -96.41
C GLY A 327 -5.02 -46.50 -97.68
N ASN A 328 -4.95 -47.83 -97.76
CA ASN A 328 -4.41 -48.55 -98.93
C ASN A 328 -5.41 -49.56 -99.54
N LYS A 329 -6.62 -49.10 -99.82
CA LYS A 329 -7.61 -49.79 -100.68
C LYS A 329 -8.13 -48.85 -101.76
#